data_AF-A0A1I1MXT8-F1
#
_entry.id   AF-A0A1I1MXT8-F1
#
_cell.length_a   1.000
_cell.length_b   1.000
_cell.length_c   1.000
_cell.angle_alpha   90.00
_cell.angle_beta   90.00
_cell.angle_gamma   90.00
#
_symmetry.space_group_name_H-M   'P 1'
#
loop_
_entity.id
_entity.type
_entity.pdbx_description
1 polymer ?
#
loop_
_entity_poly.entity_id
_entity_poly.type
_entity_poly.pdbx_seq_one_letter_code
_entity_poly.pdbx_strand_id
1 'polypeptide(L)'
;MKHTRGSYYITGKKVLFPTQVIVSSKVNPEEHEWLRSLTSKMDEAVGERLVMSANDLTDKDDKENADSVLQLALAENDLLFERMKEKRGMCEALRTLMKPEIDSARSEGKVEGKLEGRTEGATELATAVKKMKNGISAQKLLDEGFDPNIVKAAQDLFEEFS
;
A
#
# COMPACT_ATOMS: atom_id res chain seq x y z
N MET A 1 44.83 1.94 8.89
CA MET A 1 43.82 0.85 8.81
C MET A 1 42.55 1.33 9.49
N LYS A 2 41.43 1.48 8.77
CA LYS A 2 40.15 1.89 9.37
C LYS A 2 39.58 0.72 10.16
N HIS A 3 39.66 0.76 11.49
CA HIS A 3 38.85 -0.11 12.34
C HIS A 3 37.46 0.52 12.47
N THR A 4 36.49 0.01 11.72
CA THR A 4 35.08 0.40 11.92
C THR A 4 34.53 -0.45 13.06
N ARG A 5 34.09 0.21 14.14
CA ARG A 5 33.47 -0.45 15.30
C ARG A 5 32.31 -1.33 14.81
N GLY A 6 32.21 -2.56 15.32
CA GLY A 6 31.12 -3.48 14.96
C GLY A 6 31.35 -4.37 13.73
N SER A 7 32.46 -4.23 13.01
CA SER A 7 32.85 -5.14 11.92
C SER A 7 34.05 -6.00 12.33
N TYR A 8 33.89 -7.33 12.31
CA TYR A 8 34.90 -8.28 12.76
C TYR A 8 35.19 -9.33 11.68
N TYR A 9 36.46 -9.51 11.33
CA TYR A 9 36.88 -10.55 10.39
C TYR A 9 37.36 -11.79 11.15
N ILE A 10 36.79 -12.95 10.79
CA ILE A 10 37.24 -14.22 11.35
C ILE A 10 38.48 -14.67 10.55
N THR A 11 39.61 -14.77 11.23
CA THR A 11 40.89 -15.19 10.63
C THR A 11 41.38 -16.48 11.29
N GLY A 12 41.99 -17.37 10.51
CA GLY A 12 42.60 -18.61 11.04
C GLY A 12 42.67 -19.74 10.03
N LYS A 13 43.57 -20.70 10.26
CA LYS A 13 43.81 -21.86 9.35
C LYS A 13 42.61 -22.80 9.16
N LYS A 14 41.60 -22.75 10.05
CA LYS A 14 40.39 -23.58 9.99
C LYS A 14 39.18 -22.87 9.37
N VAL A 15 39.32 -21.62 8.94
CA VAL A 15 38.24 -20.86 8.30
C VAL A 15 38.19 -21.26 6.82
N LEU A 16 37.10 -21.90 6.41
CA LEU A 16 36.96 -22.48 5.06
C LEU A 16 36.74 -21.42 3.97
N PHE A 17 36.27 -20.23 4.34
CA PHE A 17 36.02 -19.11 3.42
C PHE A 17 36.08 -17.77 4.18
N PRO A 18 36.46 -16.66 3.52
CA PRO A 18 36.47 -15.34 4.14
C PRO A 18 35.14 -15.04 4.83
N THR A 19 35.17 -14.87 6.15
CA THR A 19 33.97 -14.67 6.97
C THR A 19 34.08 -13.36 7.73
N GLN A 20 33.02 -12.55 7.66
CA GLN A 20 32.88 -11.29 8.39
C GLN A 20 31.62 -11.37 9.26
N VAL A 21 31.74 -10.89 10.50
CA VAL A 21 30.63 -10.74 11.44
C VAL A 21 30.39 -9.25 11.64
N ILE A 22 29.18 -8.81 11.33
CA ILE A 22 28.75 -7.44 11.57
C ILE A 22 27.79 -7.43 12.75
N VAL A 23 28.12 -6.66 13.77
CA VAL A 23 27.30 -6.48 14.96
C VAL A 23 26.53 -5.17 14.81
N SER A 24 25.28 -5.25 14.36
CA SER A 24 24.43 -4.08 14.05
C SER A 24 24.30 -3.10 15.22
N SER A 25 24.37 -3.55 16.47
CA SER A 25 24.33 -2.66 17.64
C SER A 25 25.62 -1.87 17.90
N LYS A 26 26.73 -2.19 17.21
CA LYS A 26 28.06 -1.58 17.42
C LYS A 26 28.58 -0.80 16.21
N VAL A 27 27.88 -0.87 15.08
CA VAL A 27 28.25 -0.13 13.86
C VAL A 27 27.88 1.35 13.98
N ASN A 28 28.59 2.18 13.21
CA ASN A 28 28.34 3.62 13.20
C ASN A 28 26.90 3.88 12.68
N PRO A 29 26.07 4.59 13.46
CA PRO A 29 24.67 4.83 13.10
C PRO A 29 24.46 5.68 11.85
N GLU A 30 25.40 6.55 11.50
CA GLU A 30 25.30 7.39 10.30
C GLU A 30 25.74 6.65 9.04
N GLU A 31 26.67 5.70 9.16
CA GLU A 31 27.20 4.93 8.01
C GLU A 31 26.40 3.64 7.73
N HIS A 32 25.67 3.11 8.72
CA HIS A 32 25.00 1.81 8.64
C HIS A 32 23.55 1.88 9.11
N GLU A 33 22.87 2.97 8.75
CA GLU A 33 21.50 3.26 9.18
C GLU A 33 20.52 2.12 8.87
N TRP A 34 20.53 1.64 7.62
CA TRP A 34 19.71 0.52 7.15
C TRP A 34 19.98 -0.79 7.91
N LEU A 35 21.22 -1.06 8.30
CA LEU A 35 21.54 -2.26 9.05
C LEU A 35 21.12 -2.15 10.52
N ARG A 36 21.09 -0.94 11.06
CA ARG A 36 20.64 -0.68 12.44
C ARG A 36 19.13 -0.75 12.59
N SER A 37 18.36 -0.52 11.54
CA SER A 37 16.90 -0.67 11.58
C SER A 37 16.43 -2.12 11.58
N LEU A 38 17.28 -3.07 11.17
CA LEU A 38 16.99 -4.50 11.14
C LEU A 38 17.07 -5.12 12.55
N THR A 39 16.17 -4.70 13.43
CA THR A 39 16.03 -5.21 14.79
C THR A 39 14.60 -5.02 15.30
N SER A 40 14.10 -5.92 16.14
CA SER A 40 12.78 -5.81 16.79
C SER A 40 12.77 -4.91 18.05
N LYS A 41 13.89 -4.22 18.32
CA LYS A 41 14.04 -3.27 19.42
C LYS A 41 14.55 -1.94 18.90
N MET A 42 13.97 -1.49 17.81
CA MET A 42 14.38 -0.25 17.15
C MET A 42 14.07 0.96 18.04
N ASP A 43 15.00 1.90 18.10
CA ASP A 43 14.76 3.19 18.72
C ASP A 43 14.05 4.14 17.74
N GLU A 44 13.31 5.10 18.28
CA GLU A 44 12.52 6.02 17.47
C GLU A 44 13.38 6.83 16.50
N ALA A 45 14.55 7.31 16.93
CA ALA A 45 15.43 8.09 16.07
C ALA A 45 15.96 7.29 14.87
N VAL A 46 16.18 5.98 15.02
CA VAL A 46 16.51 5.07 13.91
C VAL A 46 15.33 4.91 12.98
N GLY A 47 14.13 4.69 13.51
CA GLY A 47 12.91 4.62 12.70
C GLY A 47 12.67 5.89 11.90
N GLU A 48 12.90 7.06 12.50
CA GLU A 48 12.67 8.35 11.85
C GLU A 48 13.64 8.55 10.69
N ARG A 49 14.93 8.30 10.93
CA ARG A 49 15.94 8.36 9.88
C ARG A 49 15.64 7.35 8.76
N LEU A 50 15.29 6.12 9.09
CA LEU A 50 14.97 5.08 8.09
C LEU A 50 13.90 5.55 7.11
N VAL A 51 12.80 6.13 7.61
CA VAL A 51 11.71 6.64 6.77
C VAL A 51 12.18 7.82 5.92
N MET A 52 12.94 8.76 6.50
CA MET A 52 13.48 9.89 5.75
C MET A 52 14.44 9.44 4.65
N SER A 53 15.37 8.56 4.98
CA SER A 53 16.32 7.96 4.04
C SER A 53 15.59 7.23 2.92
N ALA A 54 14.56 6.44 3.21
CA ALA A 54 13.74 5.78 2.20
C ALA A 54 13.02 6.77 1.28
N ASN A 55 12.49 7.86 1.85
CA ASN A 55 11.77 8.89 1.10
C ASN A 55 12.69 9.70 0.17
N ASP A 56 13.96 9.88 0.53
CA ASP A 56 14.94 10.64 -0.24
C ASP A 56 15.56 9.83 -1.40
N LEU A 57 15.33 8.52 -1.46
CA LEU A 57 15.79 7.68 -2.56
C LEU A 57 15.09 8.05 -3.87
N THR A 58 15.84 7.99 -4.97
CA THR A 58 15.35 8.32 -6.31
C THR A 58 15.55 7.18 -7.31
N ASP A 59 16.62 6.41 -7.14
CA ASP A 59 16.88 5.21 -7.94
C ASP A 59 15.88 4.09 -7.63
N LYS A 60 15.51 3.33 -8.67
CA LYS A 60 14.49 2.29 -8.57
C LYS A 60 14.99 1.09 -7.75
N ASP A 61 16.20 0.63 -7.99
CA ASP A 61 16.75 -0.56 -7.33
C ASP A 61 16.99 -0.25 -5.84
N ASP A 62 17.47 0.96 -5.53
CA ASP A 62 17.60 1.42 -4.14
C ASP A 62 16.25 1.49 -3.42
N LYS A 63 15.20 1.96 -4.10
CA LYS A 63 13.84 1.98 -3.54
C LYS A 63 13.29 0.59 -3.26
N GLU A 64 13.49 -0.36 -4.16
CA GLU A 64 13.05 -1.75 -3.96
C GLU A 64 13.79 -2.41 -2.78
N ASN A 65 15.08 -2.15 -2.65
CA ASN A 65 15.87 -2.61 -1.50
C ASN A 65 15.42 -1.95 -0.19
N ALA A 66 15.19 -0.65 -0.21
CA ALA A 66 14.72 0.13 0.93
C ALA A 66 13.33 -0.31 1.40
N ASP A 67 12.42 -0.58 0.47
CA ASP A 67 11.08 -1.10 0.76
C ASP A 67 11.16 -2.44 1.49
N SER A 68 12.01 -3.36 1.03
CA SER A 68 12.24 -4.64 1.71
C SER A 68 12.70 -4.48 3.16
N VAL A 69 13.63 -3.56 3.41
CA VAL A 69 14.10 -3.25 4.77
C VAL A 69 13.01 -2.59 5.61
N LEU A 70 12.26 -1.65 5.01
CA LEU A 70 11.21 -0.91 5.70
C LEU A 70 10.03 -1.82 6.07
N GLN A 71 9.62 -2.74 5.20
CA GLN A 71 8.58 -3.72 5.48
C GLN A 71 8.96 -4.61 6.66
N LEU A 72 10.20 -5.11 6.69
CA LEU A 72 10.68 -5.91 7.82
C LEU A 72 10.77 -5.09 9.11
N ALA A 73 11.27 -3.85 9.02
CA ALA A 73 11.35 -2.94 10.16
C ALA A 73 9.95 -2.62 10.73
N LEU A 74 8.97 -2.37 9.86
CA LEU A 74 7.56 -2.15 10.20
C LEU A 74 6.95 -3.38 10.87
N ALA A 75 7.16 -4.56 10.30
CA ALA A 75 6.61 -5.81 10.82
C ALA A 75 7.14 -6.15 12.23
N GLU A 76 8.43 -5.90 12.47
CA GLU A 76 9.08 -6.21 13.75
C GLU A 76 8.95 -5.09 14.80
N ASN A 77 8.51 -3.88 14.42
CA ASN A 77 8.38 -2.71 15.31
C ASN A 77 7.06 -1.94 15.10
N ASP A 78 5.96 -2.66 14.87
CA ASP A 78 4.63 -2.11 14.58
C ASP A 78 4.21 -0.96 15.53
N LEU A 79 4.28 -1.18 16.84
CA LEU A 79 3.90 -0.20 17.86
C LEU A 79 4.75 1.07 17.81
N LEU A 80 6.02 0.97 17.39
CA LEU A 80 6.88 2.13 17.23
C LEU A 80 6.39 2.99 16.06
N PHE A 81 6.17 2.37 14.91
CA PHE A 81 5.70 3.08 13.72
C PHE A 81 4.29 3.63 13.88
N GLU A 82 3.40 2.97 14.61
CA GLU A 82 2.08 3.53 14.94
C GLU A 82 2.20 4.84 15.72
N ARG A 83 3.07 4.91 16.74
CA ARG A 83 3.31 6.18 17.46
C ARG A 83 3.94 7.24 16.57
N MET A 84 4.84 6.83 15.69
CA MET A 84 5.53 7.72 14.77
C MET A 84 4.58 8.32 13.71
N LYS A 85 3.55 7.58 13.27
CA LYS A 85 2.52 8.07 12.33
C LYS A 85 1.81 9.32 12.85
N GLU A 86 1.70 9.49 14.16
CA GLU A 86 1.04 10.65 14.78
C GLU A 86 1.91 11.93 14.75
N LYS A 87 3.22 11.81 14.51
CA LYS A 87 4.12 12.97 14.41
C LYS A 87 3.98 13.64 13.05
N ARG A 88 3.63 14.93 13.03
CA ARG A 88 3.33 15.70 11.80
C ARG A 88 4.40 15.55 10.70
N GLY A 89 5.69 15.69 11.01
CA GLY A 89 6.77 15.59 10.01
C GLY A 89 6.98 14.16 9.49
N MET A 90 6.77 13.16 10.34
CA MET A 90 6.91 11.75 9.97
C MET A 90 5.72 11.28 9.13
N CYS A 91 4.51 11.72 9.46
CA CYS A 91 3.31 11.45 8.68
C CYS A 91 3.46 11.94 7.22
N GLU A 92 4.09 13.10 7.02
CA GLU A 92 4.35 13.64 5.67
C GLU A 92 5.37 12.80 4.89
N ALA A 93 6.46 12.38 5.54
CA ALA A 93 7.45 11.50 4.93
C ALA A 93 6.84 10.13 4.58
N LEU A 94 6.10 9.51 5.51
CA LEU A 94 5.38 8.25 5.28
C LEU A 94 4.35 8.38 4.15
N ARG A 95 3.59 9.47 4.11
CA ARG A 95 2.59 9.69 3.06
C ARG A 95 3.23 9.88 1.69
N THR A 96 4.37 10.59 1.63
CA THR A 96 5.11 10.80 0.39
C THR A 96 5.70 9.48 -0.09
N LEU A 97 6.27 8.70 0.82
CA LEU A 97 6.83 7.38 0.56
C LEU A 97 5.77 6.41 0.01
N MET A 98 4.56 6.38 0.60
CA MET A 98 3.45 5.49 0.18
C MET A 98 2.61 6.04 -0.99
N LYS A 99 2.94 7.22 -1.52
CA LYS A 99 2.12 7.87 -2.55
C LYS A 99 1.97 7.01 -3.81
N PRO A 100 3.03 6.38 -4.36
CA PRO A 100 2.90 5.55 -5.55
C PRO A 100 1.90 4.40 -5.38
N GLU A 101 1.97 3.69 -4.25
CA GLU A 101 1.12 2.54 -3.95
C GLU A 101 -0.34 2.96 -3.73
N ILE A 102 -0.55 4.06 -3.02
CA ILE A 102 -1.89 4.65 -2.82
C ILE A 102 -2.49 5.07 -4.16
N ASP A 103 -1.70 5.72 -5.04
CA ASP A 103 -2.17 6.16 -6.35
C ASP A 103 -2.46 4.96 -7.27
N SER A 104 -1.65 3.88 -7.20
CA SER A 104 -1.92 2.62 -7.92
C SER A 104 -3.21 1.96 -7.45
N ALA A 105 -3.35 1.74 -6.14
CA ALA A 105 -4.55 1.14 -5.55
C ALA A 105 -5.81 1.97 -5.85
N ARG A 106 -5.70 3.29 -5.85
CA ARG A 106 -6.80 4.19 -6.23
C ARG A 106 -7.15 4.08 -7.72
N SER A 107 -6.16 3.92 -8.58
CA SER A 107 -6.36 3.74 -10.01
C SER A 107 -7.05 2.41 -10.30
N GLU A 108 -6.54 1.32 -9.71
CA GLU A 108 -7.10 -0.02 -9.80
C GLU A 108 -8.54 -0.06 -9.29
N GLY A 109 -8.80 0.48 -8.09
CA GLY A 109 -10.15 0.52 -7.51
C GLY A 109 -11.15 1.33 -8.35
N LYS A 110 -10.70 2.38 -9.07
CA LYS A 110 -11.58 3.10 -10.02
C LYS A 110 -11.93 2.26 -11.24
N VAL A 111 -10.98 1.47 -11.74
CA VAL A 111 -11.20 0.59 -12.89
C VAL A 111 -12.17 -0.53 -12.51
N GLU A 112 -11.91 -1.17 -11.37
CA GLU A 112 -12.74 -2.25 -10.82
C GLU A 112 -14.16 -1.75 -10.54
N GLY A 113 -14.33 -0.66 -9.77
CA GLY A 113 -15.66 -0.13 -9.47
C GLY A 113 -16.44 0.34 -10.70
N LYS A 114 -15.76 0.80 -11.77
CA LYS A 114 -16.42 1.13 -13.04
C LYS A 114 -16.87 -0.13 -13.80
N LEU A 115 -16.11 -1.21 -13.72
CA LEU A 115 -16.47 -2.48 -14.34
C LEU A 115 -17.68 -3.09 -13.61
N GLU A 116 -17.59 -3.19 -12.29
CA GLU A 116 -18.67 -3.71 -11.44
C GLU A 116 -19.96 -2.90 -11.64
N GLY A 117 -19.90 -1.58 -11.53
CA GLY A 117 -21.07 -0.72 -11.72
C GLY A 117 -21.70 -0.81 -13.12
N ARG A 118 -20.90 -1.07 -14.17
CA ARG A 118 -21.43 -1.34 -15.52
C ARG A 118 -22.15 -2.67 -15.59
N THR A 119 -21.58 -3.72 -14.98
CA THR A 119 -22.20 -5.05 -14.97
C THR A 119 -23.49 -5.05 -14.15
N GLU A 120 -23.46 -4.49 -12.93
CA GLU A 120 -24.63 -4.38 -12.07
C GLU A 120 -25.72 -3.54 -12.73
N GLY A 121 -25.38 -2.35 -13.24
CA GLY A 121 -26.33 -1.49 -13.96
C GLY A 121 -26.96 -2.15 -15.18
N ALA A 122 -26.20 -2.93 -15.96
CA ALA A 122 -26.76 -3.69 -17.09
C ALA A 122 -27.72 -4.80 -16.62
N THR A 123 -27.39 -5.50 -15.52
CA THR A 123 -28.26 -6.54 -14.96
C THR A 123 -29.54 -5.99 -14.33
N GLU A 124 -29.44 -4.87 -13.61
CA GLU A 124 -30.60 -4.17 -13.04
C GLU A 124 -31.50 -3.64 -14.14
N LEU A 125 -30.94 -3.00 -15.18
CA LEU A 125 -31.69 -2.52 -16.34
C LEU A 125 -32.44 -3.65 -17.04
N ALA A 126 -31.76 -4.77 -17.33
CA ALA A 126 -32.39 -5.93 -17.94
C ALA A 126 -33.55 -6.48 -17.09
N THR A 127 -33.37 -6.49 -15.76
CA THR A 127 -34.40 -6.92 -14.81
C THR A 127 -35.59 -5.96 -14.78
N ALA A 128 -35.33 -4.65 -14.74
CA ALA A 128 -36.36 -3.61 -14.78
C ALA A 128 -37.19 -3.68 -16.07
N VAL A 129 -36.54 -3.79 -17.24
CA VAL A 129 -37.23 -3.94 -18.54
C VAL A 129 -38.09 -5.20 -18.56
N LYS A 130 -37.57 -6.34 -18.05
CA LYS A 130 -38.35 -7.59 -17.98
C LYS A 130 -39.58 -7.45 -17.07
N LYS A 131 -39.43 -6.77 -15.92
CA LYS A 131 -40.55 -6.50 -15.00
C LYS A 131 -41.60 -5.59 -15.65
N MET A 132 -41.19 -4.55 -16.38
CA MET A 132 -42.12 -3.68 -17.12
C MET A 132 -42.87 -4.44 -18.22
N LYS A 133 -42.19 -5.31 -18.98
CA LYS A 133 -42.84 -6.22 -19.95
C LYS A 133 -43.91 -7.12 -19.33
N ASN A 134 -43.78 -7.45 -18.04
CA ASN A 134 -44.76 -8.21 -17.29
C ASN A 134 -45.85 -7.34 -16.63
N GLY A 135 -45.93 -6.05 -16.96
CA GLY A 135 -46.97 -5.12 -16.49
C GLY A 135 -46.66 -4.42 -15.16
N ILE A 136 -45.42 -4.47 -14.67
CA ILE A 136 -45.01 -3.71 -13.48
C ILE A 136 -44.77 -2.25 -13.86
N SER A 137 -45.34 -1.32 -13.08
CA SER A 137 -45.16 0.12 -13.31
C SER A 137 -43.80 0.63 -12.81
N ALA A 138 -43.31 1.72 -13.41
CA ALA A 138 -42.08 2.38 -12.99
C ALA A 138 -42.09 2.81 -11.51
N GLN A 139 -43.24 3.30 -11.03
CA GLN A 139 -43.38 3.68 -9.61
C GLN A 139 -43.11 2.50 -8.68
N LYS A 140 -43.62 1.31 -9.02
CA LYS A 140 -43.41 0.11 -8.21
C LYS A 140 -41.95 -0.35 -8.23
N LEU A 141 -41.20 -0.14 -9.31
CA LEU A 141 -39.76 -0.45 -9.35
C LEU A 141 -38.95 0.48 -8.45
N LEU A 142 -39.30 1.77 -8.42
CA LEU A 142 -38.69 2.72 -7.48
C LEU A 142 -38.99 2.32 -6.02
N ASP A 143 -40.22 1.91 -5.74
CA ASP A 143 -40.62 1.41 -4.42
C ASP A 143 -39.89 0.10 -4.04
N GLU A 144 -39.50 -0.71 -5.04
CA GLU A 144 -38.65 -1.92 -4.87
C GLU A 144 -37.15 -1.59 -4.73
N GLY A 145 -36.76 -0.31 -4.80
CA GLY A 145 -35.39 0.16 -4.56
C GLY A 145 -34.50 0.24 -5.81
N PHE A 146 -35.06 0.14 -7.02
CA PHE A 146 -34.28 0.35 -8.24
C PHE A 146 -33.81 1.79 -8.37
N ASP A 147 -32.60 1.99 -8.91
CA ASP A 147 -32.07 3.33 -9.18
C ASP A 147 -32.97 4.10 -10.16
N PRO A 148 -33.30 5.38 -9.89
CA PRO A 148 -34.17 6.18 -10.76
C PRO A 148 -33.70 6.31 -12.21
N ASN A 149 -32.37 6.34 -12.44
CA ASN A 149 -31.83 6.42 -13.79
C ASN A 149 -31.99 5.08 -14.53
N ILE A 150 -31.87 3.96 -13.82
CA ILE A 150 -32.13 2.62 -14.37
C ILE A 150 -33.61 2.46 -14.70
N VAL A 151 -34.52 2.89 -13.82
CA VAL A 151 -35.96 2.85 -14.09
C VAL A 151 -36.30 3.71 -15.31
N LYS A 152 -35.79 4.94 -15.38
CA LYS A 152 -36.02 5.83 -16.53
C LYS A 152 -35.50 5.20 -17.83
N ALA A 153 -34.27 4.69 -17.84
CA ALA A 153 -33.70 4.02 -19.01
C ALA A 153 -34.51 2.79 -19.43
N ALA A 154 -35.08 2.05 -18.47
CA ALA A 154 -35.98 0.94 -18.75
C ALA A 154 -37.30 1.40 -19.39
N GLN A 155 -37.87 2.54 -18.96
CA GLN A 155 -39.07 3.12 -19.56
C GLN A 155 -38.79 3.57 -21.00
N ASP A 156 -37.71 4.32 -21.21
CA ASP A 156 -37.31 4.82 -22.54
C ASP A 156 -37.15 3.63 -23.52
N LEU A 157 -36.47 2.56 -23.09
CA LEU A 157 -36.34 1.33 -23.88
C LEU A 157 -37.67 0.59 -24.08
N PHE A 158 -38.55 0.60 -23.08
CA PHE A 158 -39.84 -0.05 -23.22
C PHE A 158 -40.74 0.69 -24.22
N GLU A 159 -40.73 2.02 -24.21
CA GLU A 159 -41.48 2.88 -25.14
C GLU A 159 -40.94 2.82 -26.58
N GLU A 160 -39.63 2.69 -26.79
CA GLU A 160 -39.05 2.55 -28.14
C GLU A 160 -39.40 1.22 -28.86
N PHE A 161 -39.68 0.15 -28.11
CA PHE A 161 -39.89 -1.19 -28.65
C PHE A 161 -41.31 -1.75 -28.43
N SER A 162 -42.27 -0.91 -28.00
CA SER A 162 -43.71 -1.25 -27.83
C SER A 162 -44.55 -0.72 -28.98
#